data_AF-A0A4Q0PTA7-F1
#
_entry.id   AF-A0A4Q0PTA7-F1
#
_cell.length_a   1.000
_cell.length_b   1.000
_cell.length_c   1.000
_cell.angle_alpha   90.00
_cell.angle_beta   90.00
_cell.angle_gamma   90.00
#
_symmetry.space_group_name_H-M   'P 1'
#
loop_
_entity.id
_entity.type
_entity.pdbx_description
1 polymer ?
#
loop_
_entity_poly.entity_id
_entity_poly.type
_entity_poly.pdbx_seq_one_letter_code
_entity_poly.pdbx_strand_id
1 'polypeptide(L)'
;MASNYVKFGESKLRNNCPKCFAQDGLTFSFFNKVEENKLMTRSTKEVKGELNCTHCESMIYPGLWTDEIDRVYLYNLKRFGNPDTYTRYKPLAIIILIAIVVAGAASAFAIYKFQTP
;
A
#
# COMPACT_ATOMS: atom_id res chain seq x y z
N MET A 1 5.20 -3.08 -12.83
CA MET A 1 5.07 -1.94 -11.90
C MET A 1 5.92 -2.26 -10.69
N ALA A 2 6.68 -1.30 -10.16
CA ALA A 2 7.40 -1.54 -8.90
C ALA A 2 6.38 -1.54 -7.76
N SER A 3 6.51 -2.46 -6.81
CA SER A 3 5.61 -2.56 -5.66
C SER A 3 6.36 -2.33 -4.36
N ASN A 4 5.77 -1.57 -3.45
CA ASN A 4 6.24 -1.32 -2.10
C ASN A 4 5.12 -1.66 -1.10
N TYR A 5 5.46 -1.92 0.17
CA TYR A 5 4.51 -2.14 1.26
C TYR A 5 4.57 -0.98 2.24
N VAL A 6 3.45 -0.24 2.37
CA VAL A 6 3.35 0.89 3.30
C VAL A 6 2.58 0.48 4.52
N LYS A 7 3.07 0.81 5.72
CA LYS A 7 2.39 0.50 6.97
C LYS A 7 1.17 1.40 7.13
N PHE A 8 0.02 0.81 7.43
CA PHE A 8 -1.21 1.56 7.69
C PHE A 8 -1.86 1.22 9.05
N GLY A 9 -1.42 0.14 9.70
CA GLY A 9 -1.98 -0.28 10.99
C GLY A 9 -0.98 -1.00 11.88
N GLU A 10 -1.20 -0.93 13.19
CA GLU A 10 -0.42 -1.63 14.21
C GLU A 10 -1.34 -2.07 15.37
N SER A 11 -1.03 -3.22 15.96
CA SER A 11 -1.70 -3.72 17.16
C SER A 11 -0.71 -4.43 18.07
N LYS A 12 -0.64 -4.02 19.35
CA LYS A 12 0.18 -4.69 20.36
C LYS A 12 -0.59 -5.87 20.95
N LEU A 13 0.10 -6.99 21.14
CA LEU A 13 -0.45 -8.22 21.68
C LEU A 13 0.20 -8.55 23.02
N ARG A 14 -0.63 -8.90 24.01
CA ARG A 14 -0.20 -9.51 25.27
C ARG A 14 -0.39 -11.01 25.16
N ASN A 15 0.59 -11.70 24.57
CA ASN A 15 0.66 -13.16 24.50
C ASN A 15 2.14 -13.58 24.54
N ASN A 16 2.39 -14.85 24.81
CA ASN A 16 3.72 -15.45 24.84
C ASN A 16 4.31 -15.53 23.43
N CYS A 17 5.53 -15.01 23.27
CA CYS A 17 6.29 -15.16 22.04
C CYS A 17 6.62 -16.65 21.79
N PRO A 18 6.27 -17.25 20.63
CA PRO A 18 6.56 -18.65 20.33
C PRO A 18 8.05 -18.99 20.28
N LYS A 19 8.92 -17.97 20.17
CA LYS A 19 10.38 -18.14 20.04
C LYS A 19 11.12 -17.96 21.36
N CYS A 20 10.74 -16.98 22.19
CA CYS A 20 11.47 -16.63 23.42
C CYS A 20 10.59 -16.63 24.69
N PHE A 21 9.30 -16.96 24.58
CA PHE A 21 8.35 -17.08 25.69
C PHE A 21 8.13 -15.81 26.53
N ALA A 22 8.64 -14.66 26.10
CA ALA A 22 8.30 -13.38 26.70
C ALA A 22 6.79 -13.13 26.59
N GLN A 23 6.18 -12.66 27.68
CA GLN A 23 4.71 -12.53 27.81
C GLN A 23 4.16 -11.23 27.20
N ASP A 24 5.06 -10.37 26.72
CA ASP A 24 4.78 -9.08 26.13
C ASP A 24 5.75 -8.79 24.96
N GLY A 25 5.65 -7.59 24.39
CA GLY A 25 6.54 -7.16 23.30
C GLY A 25 6.18 -7.71 21.91
N LEU A 26 5.06 -8.43 21.76
CA LEU A 26 4.51 -8.83 20.46
C LEU A 26 3.73 -7.68 19.82
N THR A 27 4.01 -7.41 18.56
CA THR A 27 3.34 -6.35 17.78
C THR A 27 3.02 -6.84 16.37
N PHE A 28 1.74 -6.79 16.00
CA PHE A 28 1.30 -6.93 14.62
C PHE A 28 1.43 -5.60 13.89
N SER A 29 2.08 -5.60 12.72
CA SER A 29 2.09 -4.50 11.77
C SER A 29 1.41 -4.91 10.48
N PHE A 30 0.51 -4.08 9.99
CA PHE A 30 -0.23 -4.30 8.75
C PHE A 30 0.23 -3.32 7.68
N PHE A 31 0.48 -3.86 6.50
CA PHE A 31 0.99 -3.12 5.36
C PHE A 31 0.10 -3.34 4.15
N ASN A 32 -0.14 -2.29 3.37
CA ASN A 32 -0.84 -2.40 2.11
C ASN A 32 0.16 -2.28 0.96
N LYS A 33 -0.07 -3.04 -0.11
CA LYS A 33 0.78 -2.95 -1.30
C LYS A 33 0.43 -1.69 -2.09
N VAL A 34 1.46 -0.90 -2.38
CA VAL A 34 1.42 0.28 -3.22
C VAL A 34 2.20 0.00 -4.48
N GLU A 35 1.54 0.14 -5.62
CA GLU A 35 2.11 -0.06 -6.94
C GLU A 35 2.44 1.29 -7.57
N GLU A 36 3.65 1.41 -8.09
CA GLU A 36 4.13 2.64 -8.70
C GLU A 36 4.67 2.41 -10.10
N ASN A 37 4.44 3.41 -10.95
CA ASN A 37 5.17 3.59 -12.19
C ASN A 37 5.57 5.07 -12.35
N LYS A 38 6.06 5.44 -13.54
CA LYS A 38 6.48 6.81 -13.84
C LYS A 38 5.33 7.82 -13.90
N LEU A 39 4.09 7.34 -14.09
CA LEU A 39 2.90 8.16 -14.35
C LEU A 39 1.94 8.23 -13.16
N MET A 40 1.91 7.21 -12.32
CA MET A 40 0.94 7.10 -11.23
C MET A 40 1.45 6.23 -10.08
N THR A 41 0.84 6.45 -8.91
CA THR A 41 0.93 5.62 -7.71
C THR A 41 -0.47 5.12 -7.38
N ARG A 42 -0.59 3.83 -7.08
CA ARG A 42 -1.86 3.18 -6.74
C ARG A 42 -1.73 2.37 -5.45
N SER A 43 -2.57 2.66 -4.47
CA SER A 43 -2.74 1.82 -3.28
C SER A 43 -3.74 0.69 -3.60
N THR A 44 -3.37 -0.55 -3.27
CA THR A 44 -4.20 -1.75 -3.50
C THR A 44 -4.85 -2.23 -2.19
N LYS A 45 -5.82 -3.15 -2.31
CA LYS A 45 -6.44 -3.84 -1.16
C LYS A 45 -5.61 -5.02 -0.65
N GLU A 46 -4.48 -5.32 -1.28
CA GLU A 46 -3.60 -6.40 -0.83
C GLU A 46 -2.94 -5.99 0.48
N VAL A 47 -3.23 -6.73 1.55
CA VAL A 47 -2.70 -6.51 2.89
C VAL A 47 -1.74 -7.63 3.28
N LYS A 48 -0.59 -7.26 3.82
CA LYS A 48 0.38 -8.15 4.45
C LYS A 48 0.42 -7.84 5.95
N GLY A 49 0.37 -8.89 6.77
CA GLY A 49 0.58 -8.76 8.21
C GLY A 49 1.91 -9.36 8.63
N GLU A 50 2.58 -8.71 9.56
CA GLU A 50 3.83 -9.17 10.14
C GLU A 50 3.75 -9.12 11.66
N LEU A 51 4.28 -10.14 12.34
CA LEU A 51 4.37 -10.21 13.79
C LEU A 51 5.83 -10.04 14.19
N ASN A 52 6.14 -9.02 14.98
CA ASN A 52 7.49 -8.77 15.49
C ASN A 52 7.50 -8.87 17.01
N CYS A 53 8.58 -9.40 17.58
CA CYS A 53 8.82 -9.41 19.01
C CYS A 53 9.99 -8.49 19.35
N THR A 54 9.79 -7.56 20.29
CA THR A 54 10.84 -6.64 20.74
C THR A 54 11.91 -7.31 21.60
N HIS A 55 11.60 -8.42 22.27
CA HIS A 55 12.54 -9.09 23.18
C HIS A 55 13.58 -9.95 22.47
N CYS A 56 13.19 -10.62 21.38
CA CYS A 56 14.11 -11.40 20.56
C CYS A 56 14.45 -10.72 19.23
N GLU A 57 14.08 -9.44 19.10
CA GLU A 57 14.35 -8.55 17.97
C GLU A 57 14.15 -9.22 16.61
N SER A 58 13.11 -10.04 16.49
CA SER A 58 12.90 -10.85 15.30
C SER A 58 11.45 -10.92 14.90
N MET A 59 11.26 -11.09 13.58
CA MET A 59 9.98 -11.41 12.99
C MET A 59 9.61 -12.85 13.32
N ILE A 60 8.39 -13.05 13.79
CA ILE A 60 7.79 -14.34 14.04
C ILE A 60 6.94 -14.70 12.83
N TYR A 61 7.41 -15.69 12.05
CA TYR A 61 6.72 -16.13 10.84
C TYR A 61 5.42 -16.89 11.17
N PRO A 62 4.40 -16.83 10.28
CA PRO A 62 3.11 -17.50 10.50
C PRO A 62 3.18 -18.98 10.84
N GLY A 63 4.18 -19.72 10.32
CA GLY A 63 4.36 -21.14 10.66
C GLY A 63 4.73 -21.41 12.13
N LEU A 64 5.07 -20.37 12.91
CA LEU A 64 5.34 -20.45 14.35
C LEU A 64 4.19 -19.86 15.19
N TRP A 65 3.12 -19.36 14.58
CA TRP A 65 2.01 -18.78 15.32
C TRP A 65 1.23 -19.88 16.04
N THR A 66 0.74 -19.55 17.23
CA THR A 66 -0.21 -20.40 17.94
C THR A 66 -1.63 -20.07 17.47
N ASP A 67 -2.57 -20.99 17.68
CA ASP A 67 -4.00 -20.79 17.35
C ASP A 67 -4.58 -19.50 17.94
N GLU A 68 -4.09 -19.08 19.12
CA GLU A 68 -4.47 -17.84 19.77
C GLU A 68 -3.95 -16.61 19.01
N ILE A 69 -2.69 -16.64 18.58
CA ILE A 69 -2.05 -15.59 17.79
C ILE A 69 -2.77 -15.48 16.43
N ASP A 70 -3.08 -16.60 15.78
CA ASP A 70 -3.84 -16.64 14.53
C ASP A 70 -5.23 -16.00 14.67
N ARG A 71 -5.93 -16.31 15.77
CA ARG A 71 -7.26 -15.72 16.03
C ARG A 71 -7.19 -14.20 16.22
N VAL A 72 -6.20 -13.73 16.98
CA VAL A 72 -5.96 -12.30 17.17
C VAL A 72 -5.57 -11.63 15.86
N TYR A 73 -4.76 -12.30 15.04
CA TYR A 73 -4.41 -11.83 13.70
C TYR A 73 -5.67 -11.63 12.85
N LEU A 74 -6.53 -12.64 12.73
CA LEU A 74 -7.77 -12.56 11.94
C LEU A 74 -8.71 -11.47 12.44
N TYR A 75 -8.83 -11.29 13.75
CA TYR A 75 -9.61 -10.20 14.34
C TYR A 75 -9.08 -8.82 13.94
N ASN A 76 -7.77 -8.60 14.11
CA ASN A 76 -7.15 -7.33 13.73
C ASN A 76 -7.17 -7.12 12.21
N LEU A 77 -7.01 -8.19 11.41
CA LEU A 77 -7.14 -8.13 9.97
C LEU A 77 -8.57 -7.74 9.55
N LYS A 78 -9.61 -8.22 10.23
CA LYS A 78 -11.00 -7.77 9.95
C LYS A 78 -11.21 -6.30 10.32
N ARG A 79 -10.57 -5.84 11.40
CA ARG A 79 -10.67 -4.46 11.88
C ARG A 79 -9.91 -3.46 11.00
N PHE A 80 -8.70 -3.81 10.59
CA PHE A 80 -7.79 -2.92 9.86
C PHE A 80 -7.70 -3.23 8.37
N GLY A 81 -7.98 -4.45 7.92
CA GLY A 81 -7.72 -4.97 6.57
C GLY A 81 -8.57 -4.39 5.45
N ASN A 82 -9.11 -3.20 5.62
CA ASN A 82 -9.69 -2.40 4.55
C ASN A 82 -8.91 -1.07 4.46
N PRO A 83 -7.65 -1.10 3.96
CA PRO A 83 -6.86 0.11 3.82
C PRO A 83 -7.49 1.03 2.76
N ASP A 84 -7.32 2.35 2.95
CA ASP A 84 -7.76 3.32 1.95
C ASP A 84 -7.02 3.09 0.62
N THR A 85 -7.80 2.81 -0.42
CA THR A 85 -7.30 2.69 -1.79
C THR A 85 -7.37 4.04 -2.48
N TYR A 86 -6.32 4.39 -3.20
CA TYR A 86 -6.26 5.63 -3.97
C TYR A 86 -5.42 5.43 -5.23
N THR A 87 -5.69 6.28 -6.22
CA THR A 87 -4.84 6.43 -7.40
C THR A 87 -4.44 7.88 -7.51
N ARG A 88 -3.13 8.16 -7.51
CA ARG A 88 -2.57 9.50 -7.63
C ARG A 88 -1.72 9.59 -8.88
N TYR A 89 -2.03 10.54 -9.75
CA TYR A 89 -1.21 10.83 -10.92
C TYR A 89 0.03 11.62 -10.52
N LYS A 90 1.18 11.22 -11.06
CA LYS A 90 2.44 11.93 -10.88
C LYS A 90 2.49 13.14 -11.80
N PRO A 91 3.30 14.17 -11.50
CA PRO A 91 3.41 15.37 -12.33
C PRO A 91 3.69 15.08 -13.80
N LEU A 92 4.50 14.06 -14.08
CA LEU A 92 4.83 13.65 -15.46
C LEU A 92 3.59 13.24 -16.26
N ALA A 93 2.62 12.53 -15.65
CA ALA A 93 1.37 12.19 -16.31
C ALA A 93 0.52 13.43 -16.62
N ILE A 94 0.49 14.40 -15.69
CA ILE A 94 -0.24 15.66 -15.86
C ILE A 94 0.38 16.48 -16.99
N ILE A 95 1.71 16.58 -17.06
CA ILE A 95 2.43 17.29 -18.13
C ILE A 95 2.12 16.67 -19.50
N ILE A 96 2.16 15.33 -19.60
CA ILE A 96 1.81 14.64 -20.85
C ILE A 96 0.37 14.95 -21.24
N LEU A 97 -0.58 14.94 -20.29
CA LEU A 97 -1.97 15.25 -20.55
C LEU A 97 -2.15 16.68 -21.09
N ILE A 98 -1.51 17.66 -20.46
CA ILE A 98 -1.54 19.06 -20.90
C ILE A 98 -0.93 19.19 -22.31
N ALA A 99 0.21 18.54 -22.57
CA ALA A 99 0.86 18.59 -23.86
C ALA A 99 -0.04 18.04 -24.98
N ILE A 100 -0.75 16.94 -24.73
CA ILE A 100 -1.72 16.36 -25.68
C ILE A 100 -2.88 17.34 -25.94
N VAL A 101 -3.44 17.97 -24.90
CA VAL A 101 -4.53 18.94 -25.03
C VAL A 101 -4.10 20.16 -25.84
N VAL A 102 -2.92 20.72 -25.56
CA VAL A 102 -2.38 21.88 -26.28
C VAL A 102 -2.08 21.54 -27.75
N ALA A 103 -1.48 20.38 -28.02
CA ALA A 103 -1.21 19.94 -29.39
C ALA A 103 -2.51 19.73 -30.18
N GLY A 104 -3.52 19.13 -29.56
CA GLY A 104 -4.85 18.96 -30.14
C GLY A 104 -5.50 20.30 -30.49
N ALA A 105 -5.53 21.24 -29.56
CA ALA A 105 -6.08 22.58 -29.78
C ALA A 105 -5.33 23.35 -30.89
N ALA A 106 -4.00 23.29 -30.91
CA ALA A 106 -3.19 23.91 -31.95
C ALA A 106 -3.47 23.32 -33.34
N SER A 107 -3.61 21.99 -33.43
CA SER A 107 -3.94 21.31 -34.69
C SER A 107 -5.34 21.68 -35.21
N ALA A 108 -6.34 21.72 -34.32
CA ALA A 108 -7.70 22.13 -34.68
C ALA A 108 -7.76 23.60 -35.13
N PHE A 109 -7.04 24.49 -34.44
CA PHE A 109 -6.95 25.90 -34.83
C PHE A 109 -6.28 26.09 -36.19
N ALA A 110 -5.19 25.34 -36.46
CA ALA A 110 -4.53 25.37 -37.76
C ALA A 110 -5.49 24.93 -38.87
N ILE A 111 -6.20 23.80 -38.70
CA ILE A 111 -7.18 23.31 -39.67
C ILE A 111 -8.28 24.34 -39.91
N TYR A 112 -8.83 24.94 -38.84
CA TYR A 112 -9.84 26.00 -38.95
C TYR A 112 -9.32 27.18 -39.78
N LYS A 113 -8.09 27.65 -39.52
CA LYS A 113 -7.47 28.74 -40.27
C LYS A 113 -7.22 28.41 -41.73
N PHE A 114 -6.89 27.16 -42.06
CA PHE A 114 -6.72 26.73 -43.45
C PHE A 114 -8.06 26.58 -44.20
N GLN A 115 -9.17 26.37 -43.51
CA GLN A 115 -10.51 26.27 -44.12
C GLN A 115 -11.21 27.60 -44.34
N THR A 116 -10.88 28.63 -43.54
CA THR A 116 -11.39 29.99 -43.75
C THR A 116 -10.51 30.74 -44.76
N PRO A 117 -11.01 31.12 -45.95
CA PRO A 117 -10.24 31.86 -46.96
C PRO A 117 -9.85 33.27 -46.52
#